data_AF-A0A968MWL0-F1
#
_entry.id   AF-A0A968MWL0-F1
#
_cell.length_a   1.000
_cell.length_b   1.000
_cell.length_c   1.000
_cell.angle_alpha   90.00
_cell.angle_beta   90.00
_cell.angle_gamma   90.00
#
_symmetry.space_group_name_H-M   'P 1'
#
loop_
_entity.id
_entity.type
_entity.pdbx_description
1 polymer ?
#
loop_
_entity_poly.entity_id
_entity_poly.type
_entity_poly.pdbx_seq_one_letter_code
_entity_poly.pdbx_strand_id
1 'polypeptide(L)'
;MGNGNITAALAEAAYLIGLERNSDIVKMSSYAPLFYHENDIAWPVNMIAIDNARVAGRSSYYVQKLFAHNRPDYTLETSVPKNG
;
A
#
# COMPACT_ATOMS: atom_id res chain seq x y z
N MET A 1 4.71 4.74 -7.65
CA MET A 1 3.42 4.08 -7.86
C MET A 1 3.32 3.80 -9.36
N GLY A 2 3.43 2.57 -9.85
CA GLY A 2 3.46 2.39 -11.32
C GLY A 2 3.81 1.00 -11.85
N ASN A 3 4.89 0.41 -11.33
CA ASN A 3 5.44 -0.84 -11.89
C ASN A 3 5.34 -2.04 -10.94
N GLY A 4 4.60 -1.92 -9.82
CA GLY A 4 4.53 -2.99 -8.80
C GLY A 4 5.87 -3.33 -8.15
N ASN A 5 6.87 -2.44 -8.26
CA ASN A 5 8.22 -2.62 -7.76
C ASN A 5 8.41 -2.07 -6.34
N ILE A 6 9.56 -2.35 -5.74
CA ILE A 6 9.84 -1.97 -4.35
C ILE A 6 9.86 -0.45 -4.13
N THR A 7 10.31 0.34 -5.11
CA THR A 7 10.31 1.80 -5.03
C THR A 7 8.89 2.36 -4.96
N ALA A 8 7.97 1.79 -5.75
CA ALA A 8 6.55 2.15 -5.68
C ALA A 8 5.96 1.77 -4.32
N ALA A 9 6.24 0.57 -3.82
CA ALA A 9 5.77 0.13 -2.51
C ALA A 9 6.31 1.01 -1.36
N LEU A 10 7.58 1.43 -1.42
CA LEU A 10 8.16 2.34 -0.43
C LEU A 10 7.47 3.70 -0.43
N ALA A 11 7.20 4.25 -1.62
CA ALA A 11 6.47 5.50 -1.72
C ALA A 11 5.03 5.36 -1.20
N GLU A 12 4.36 4.23 -1.45
CA GLU A 12 3.03 3.94 -0.92
C GLU A 12 3.04 3.84 0.61
N ALA A 13 4.05 3.17 1.18
CA ALA A 13 4.22 3.10 2.63
C ALA A 13 4.39 4.50 3.23
N ALA A 14 5.24 5.35 2.65
CA ALA A 14 5.40 6.73 3.09
C ALA A 14 4.09 7.53 3.02
N TYR A 15 3.28 7.29 1.98
CA TYR A 15 1.96 7.90 1.85
C TYR A 15 0.98 7.41 2.94
N LEU A 16 0.92 6.09 3.20
CA LEU A 16 0.08 5.51 4.24
C LEU A 16 0.47 5.98 5.64
N ILE A 17 1.76 6.15 5.95
CA ILE A 17 2.23 6.77 7.20
C ILE A 17 1.65 8.19 7.33
N GLY A 18 1.63 8.95 6.23
CA GLY A 18 1.00 10.25 6.18
C GLY A 18 -0.50 10.18 6.53
N LEU A 19 -1.22 9.20 6.00
CA LEU A 19 -2.64 9.01 6.30
C LEU A 19 -2.88 8.64 7.77
N GLU A 20 -2.07 7.74 8.34
CA GLU A 20 -2.17 7.36 9.76
C GLU A 20 -1.92 8.54 10.70
N ARG A 21 -0.95 9.40 10.35
CA ARG A 21 -0.67 10.64 11.10
C ARG A 21 -1.80 11.66 11.06
N ASN A 22 -2.67 11.57 10.05
CA ASN A 22 -3.84 12.45 9.86
C ASN A 22 -5.16 11.68 10.03
N SER A 23 -5.16 10.63 10.85
CA SER A 23 -6.33 9.75 11.07
C SER A 23 -7.48 10.43 11.85
N ASP A 24 -7.19 11.58 12.45
CA ASP A 24 -8.18 12.51 13.01
C ASP A 24 -9.17 12.99 11.93
N ILE A 25 -8.71 13.17 10.68
CA ILE A 25 -9.53 13.57 9.54
C ILE A 25 -9.78 12.38 8.59
N VAL A 26 -8.73 11.64 8.22
CA VAL A 26 -8.82 10.53 7.26
C VAL A 26 -9.30 9.26 7.95
N LYS A 27 -10.50 8.79 7.61
CA LYS A 27 -11.11 7.62 8.27
C LYS A 27 -10.82 6.28 7.59
N MET A 28 -10.63 6.28 6.28
CA MET A 28 -10.38 5.07 5.50
C MET A 28 -9.53 5.39 4.27
N SER A 29 -8.76 4.40 3.83
CA SER A 29 -8.08 4.42 2.54
C SER A 29 -8.22 3.05 1.89
N SER A 30 -8.12 3.01 0.56
CA SER A 30 -8.14 1.76 -0.20
C SER A 30 -7.22 1.89 -1.40
N TYR A 31 -6.66 0.75 -1.82
CA TYR A 31 -5.85 0.68 -3.02
C TYR A 31 -6.70 0.31 -4.22
N ALA A 32 -6.43 0.94 -5.36
CA ALA A 32 -7.05 0.58 -6.62
C ALA A 32 -6.04 0.61 -7.78
N PRO A 33 -6.20 -0.27 -8.79
CA PRO A 33 -7.15 -1.39 -8.84
C PRO A 33 -6.61 -2.64 -8.11
N LEU A 34 -7.51 -3.49 -7.61
CA LEU A 34 -7.15 -4.54 -6.65
C LEU A 34 -6.65 -5.83 -7.33
N PHE A 35 -7.48 -6.40 -8.20
CA PHE A 35 -7.23 -7.68 -8.86
C PHE A 35 -7.02 -7.52 -10.35
N TYR A 36 -6.17 -8.38 -10.91
CA TYR A 36 -6.08 -8.58 -12.35
C TYR A 36 -5.83 -10.05 -12.66
N HIS A 37 -6.28 -10.46 -13.84
CA HIS A 37 -5.95 -11.78 -14.35
C HIS A 37 -4.60 -11.71 -15.08
N GLU A 38 -3.69 -12.67 -14.87
CA GLU A 38 -2.33 -12.61 -15.47
C GLU A 38 -2.35 -12.47 -16.99
N ASN A 39 -3.34 -13.08 -17.65
CA ASN A 39 -3.52 -13.02 -19.11
C ASN A 39 -4.36 -11.82 -19.59
N ASP A 40 -4.89 -10.99 -18.70
CA ASP A 40 -5.73 -9.83 -19.07
C ASP A 40 -5.47 -8.66 -18.12
N ILE A 41 -4.52 -7.80 -18.51
CA ILE A 41 -4.06 -6.66 -17.74
C ILE A 41 -4.63 -5.38 -18.33
N ALA A 42 -5.82 -4.98 -17.87
CA ALA A 42 -6.42 -3.70 -18.25
C ALA A 42 -5.72 -2.49 -17.61
N TRP A 43 -5.08 -2.65 -16.45
CA TRP A 43 -4.38 -1.58 -15.73
C TRP A 43 -3.02 -2.05 -15.19
N PRO A 44 -1.91 -1.34 -15.44
CA PRO A 44 -0.57 -1.83 -15.09
C PRO A 44 -0.25 -1.88 -13.58
N VAL A 45 -1.01 -1.21 -12.71
CA VAL A 45 -0.71 -1.04 -11.26
C VAL A 45 -1.55 -1.90 -10.33
N ASN A 46 -2.19 -2.96 -10.82
CA ASN A 46 -2.97 -3.84 -9.96
C ASN A 46 -2.13 -4.52 -8.88
N MET A 47 -2.74 -4.79 -7.72
CA MET A 47 -2.04 -5.31 -6.54
C MET A 47 -1.90 -6.83 -6.50
N ILE A 48 -2.96 -7.57 -6.88
CA ILE A 48 -3.06 -9.03 -6.74
C ILE A 48 -3.28 -9.65 -8.12
N ALA A 49 -2.32 -10.47 -8.54
CA ALA A 49 -2.38 -11.29 -9.74
C ALA A 49 -3.15 -12.58 -9.46
N ILE A 50 -4.03 -12.96 -10.37
CA ILE A 50 -4.79 -14.22 -10.31
C ILE A 50 -4.62 -14.94 -11.65
N ASP A 51 -4.37 -16.24 -11.61
CA ASP A 51 -4.57 -17.15 -12.73
C ASP A 51 -5.56 -18.26 -12.33
N ASN A 52 -5.84 -19.20 -13.23
CA ASN A 52 -6.82 -20.28 -12.97
C ASN A 52 -6.44 -21.24 -11.82
N ALA A 53 -5.21 -21.17 -11.30
CA ALA A 53 -4.67 -22.08 -10.29
C ALA A 53 -3.87 -21.39 -9.16
N ARG A 54 -3.50 -20.12 -9.31
CA ARG A 54 -2.53 -19.41 -8.45
C ARG A 54 -2.95 -17.97 -8.21
N VAL A 55 -2.46 -17.43 -7.09
CA VAL A 55 -2.61 -16.03 -6.68
C VAL A 55 -1.26 -15.51 -6.22
N ALA A 56 -0.87 -14.33 -6.68
CA ALA A 56 0.37 -13.68 -6.29
C ALA A 56 0.17 -12.20 -5.98
N GLY A 57 0.68 -11.73 -4.84
CA GLY A 57 0.68 -10.31 -4.48
C GLY A 57 1.94 -9.61 -4.98
N ARG A 58 1.79 -8.41 -5.56
CA ARG A 58 2.92 -7.54 -5.91
C ARG A 58 3.48 -6.82 -4.68
N SER A 59 4.58 -6.08 -4.82
CA SER A 59 5.22 -5.37 -3.69
C SER A 59 4.23 -4.51 -2.89
N SER A 60 3.34 -3.79 -3.58
CA SER A 60 2.25 -2.99 -2.99
C SER A 60 1.30 -3.80 -2.11
N TYR A 61 1.06 -5.08 -2.42
CA TYR A 61 0.23 -5.98 -1.61
C TYR A 61 0.78 -6.11 -0.20
N TYR A 62 2.10 -6.30 -0.08
CA TYR A 62 2.71 -6.53 1.22
C TYR A 62 2.71 -5.28 2.10
N VAL A 63 2.83 -4.09 1.49
CA VAL A 63 2.66 -2.82 2.20
C VAL A 63 1.22 -2.69 2.71
N GLN A 64 0.23 -2.86 1.84
CA GLN A 64 -1.18 -2.78 2.23
C GLN A 64 -1.54 -3.83 3.30
N LYS A 65 -1.00 -5.05 3.17
CA LYS A 65 -1.14 -6.11 4.18
C LYS A 65 -0.54 -5.69 5.52
N LEU A 66 0.66 -5.10 5.52
CA LEU A 66 1.34 -4.66 6.73
C LEU A 66 0.51 -3.63 7.50
N PHE A 67 0.02 -2.59 6.82
CA PHE A 67 -0.80 -1.54 7.43
C PHE A 67 -2.17 -2.05 7.88
N ALA A 68 -2.79 -2.95 7.11
CA ALA A 68 -4.07 -3.54 7.50
C ALA A 68 -3.96 -4.45 8.74
N HIS A 69 -2.86 -5.20 8.88
CA HIS A 69 -2.66 -6.10 10.02
C HIS A 69 -2.13 -5.40 11.28
N ASN A 70 -1.49 -4.24 11.13
CA ASN A 70 -0.89 -3.48 12.24
C ASN A 70 -1.56 -2.11 12.36
N ARG A 71 -2.89 -2.09 12.41
CA ARG A 71 -3.65 -0.84 12.51
C ARG A 71 -3.48 -0.25 13.92
N PRO A 72 -2.98 0.98 14.06
CA PRO A 72 -2.80 1.61 15.36
C PRO A 72 -4.13 2.07 15.98
N ASP A 73 -4.22 1.98 17.31
CA ASP A 73 -5.35 2.51 18.09
C ASP A 73 -5.24 4.03 18.34
N TYR A 74 -4.01 4.54 18.43
CA TYR A 74 -3.71 5.96 18.64
C TYR A 74 -2.41 6.35 17.96
N THR A 75 -2.27 7.63 17.62
CA THR A 75 -1.05 8.20 17.02
C THR A 75 -0.21 8.88 18.11
N LEU A 76 1.10 8.64 18.09
CA LEU A 76 2.05 9.35 18.94
C LEU A 76 2.75 10.46 18.14
N GLU A 77 2.90 11.62 18.76
CA GLU A 77 3.68 12.70 18.15
C GLU A 77 5.17 12.38 18.20
N THR A 78 5.80 12.33 17.02
CA THR A 78 7.23 12.07 16.88
C THR A 78 7.84 13.01 15.87
N SER A 79 9.01 13.57 16.16
CA SER A 79 9.81 14.35 15.21
C SER A 79 10.96 13.51 14.68
N VAL A 80 11.20 13.61 13.37
CA VAL A 80 12.44 13.08 12.77
C VAL A 80 13.48 14.19 12.93
N PRO A 81 14.60 13.95 13.64
CA PRO A 81 15.68 14.93 13.73
C PRO A 81 16.14 15.29 12.32
N LYS A 82 16.17 16.59 12.01
CA LYS A 82 16.86 17.03 10.80
C LYS A 82 18.35 16.91 11.07
N ASN A 83 18.98 15.91 10.45
CA ASN A 83 20.44 15.92 10.31
C ASN A 83 20.76 16.90 9.17
N GLY A 84 20.93 18.16 9.55
CA GLY A 84 21.17 19.32 8.68
C GLY A 84 20.87 20.61 9.42
#